data_AF-A0A9D7X3E3-F1
#
_entry.id   AF-A0A9D7X3E3-F1
#
_cell.length_a   1.000
_cell.length_b   1.000
_cell.length_c   1.000
_cell.angle_alpha   90.00
_cell.angle_beta   90.00
_cell.angle_gamma   90.00
#
_symmetry.space_group_name_H-M   'P 1'
#
loop_
_entity.id
_entity.type
_entity.pdbx_description
1 polymer ?
#
loop_
_entity_poly.entity_id
_entity_poly.type
_entity_poly.pdbx_seq_one_letter_code
_entity_poly.pdbx_strand_id
1 'polypeptide(L)'
;MPQSGIHKILRSLIYTGDFEWNGKRYRGTHDPLISRELWKAVQEIFDNRASGRRKKRKHDFAFSGLIQCGYTGGSLVGDLKKGKYIYYRAIGAKGVPYVKEEELERQFCETLKSYDLMMKFWNGFAKP
;
A
#
# COMPACT_ATOMS: atom_id res chain seq x y z
N MET A 1 16.03 -3.51 6.52
CA MET A 1 15.59 -4.78 7.17
C MET A 1 16.61 -5.85 6.81
N PRO A 2 17.09 -6.67 7.76
CA PRO A 2 17.97 -7.78 7.41
C PRO A 2 17.22 -8.74 6.48
N GLN A 3 17.76 -8.98 5.28
CA GLN A 3 17.16 -9.91 4.33
C GLN A 3 17.52 -11.33 4.74
N SER A 4 16.52 -12.20 4.92
CA SER A 4 16.76 -13.62 5.12
C SER A 4 17.46 -14.22 3.88
N GLY A 5 18.25 -15.27 4.06
CA GLY A 5 18.90 -15.96 2.92
C GLY A 5 17.89 -16.40 1.86
N ILE A 6 16.71 -16.85 2.30
CA ILE A 6 15.58 -17.22 1.44
C ILE A 6 15.09 -16.02 0.60
N HIS A 7 15.04 -14.82 1.17
CA HIS A 7 14.65 -13.62 0.41
C HIS A 7 15.62 -13.32 -0.73
N LYS A 8 16.93 -13.54 -0.52
CA LYS A 8 17.94 -13.36 -1.59
C LYS A 8 17.80 -14.40 -2.69
N ILE A 9 17.60 -15.66 -2.30
CA ILE A 9 17.35 -16.78 -3.21
C ILE A 9 16.15 -16.45 -4.11
N LEU A 10 15.00 -16.12 -3.52
CA LEU A 10 13.77 -15.88 -4.29
C LEU A 10 13.81 -14.61 -5.16
N ARG A 11 14.74 -13.67 -4.92
CA ARG A 11 14.95 -12.48 -5.75
C ARG A 11 15.94 -12.69 -6.90
N SER A 12 16.67 -13.81 -6.91
CA SER A 12 17.67 -14.08 -7.94
C SER A 12 17.01 -14.49 -9.26
N LEU A 13 17.48 -13.92 -10.38
CA LEU A 13 17.05 -14.31 -11.74
C LEU A 13 17.64 -15.65 -12.17
N ILE A 14 18.68 -16.16 -11.49
CA ILE A 14 19.41 -17.37 -11.89
C ILE A 14 18.46 -18.56 -12.06
N TYR A 15 17.40 -18.65 -11.26
CA TYR A 15 16.43 -19.75 -11.35
C TYR A 15 15.58 -19.75 -12.62
N THR A 16 15.53 -18.65 -13.38
CA THR A 16 14.82 -18.53 -14.66
C THR A 16 15.71 -18.78 -15.88
N GLY A 17 16.97 -19.18 -15.67
CA GLY A 17 17.94 -19.30 -16.76
C GLY A 17 18.67 -17.99 -17.10
N ASP A 18 18.30 -16.87 -16.49
CA ASP A 18 18.89 -15.55 -16.77
C ASP A 18 19.78 -15.10 -15.60
N PHE A 19 20.78 -14.27 -15.88
CA PHE A 19 21.59 -13.64 -14.83
C PHE A 19 21.87 -12.18 -15.16
N GLU A 20 22.20 -11.40 -14.12
CA GLU A 20 22.54 -9.99 -14.26
C GLU A 20 24.04 -9.80 -14.03
N TRP A 21 24.71 -9.12 -14.95
CA TRP A 21 26.11 -8.74 -14.84
C TRP A 21 26.28 -7.29 -15.26
N ASN A 22 26.88 -6.48 -14.39
CA ASN A 22 27.11 -5.05 -14.63
C ASN A 22 25.82 -4.28 -15.07
N GLY A 23 24.68 -4.58 -14.44
CA GLY A 23 23.39 -3.97 -14.75
C GLY A 23 22.75 -4.41 -16.08
N LYS A 24 23.36 -5.35 -16.81
CA LYS A 24 22.82 -5.94 -18.04
C LYS A 24 22.37 -7.37 -17.77
N ARG A 25 21.25 -7.75 -18.39
CA ARG A 25 20.71 -9.11 -18.32
C ARG A 25 21.27 -9.97 -19.42
N TYR A 26 21.70 -11.17 -19.06
CA TYR A 26 22.26 -12.17 -19.96
C TYR A 26 21.51 -13.48 -19.79
N ARG A 27 21.38 -14.23 -20.89
CA ARG A 27 20.82 -15.57 -20.88
C ARG A 27 21.92 -16.57 -20.54
N GLY A 28 21.74 -17.32 -19.47
CA GLY A 28 22.63 -18.40 -19.07
C GLY A 28 22.42 -19.65 -19.92
N THR A 29 23.41 -20.55 -19.84
CA THR A 29 23.39 -21.84 -20.55
C THR A 29 22.70 -22.94 -19.75
N HIS A 30 22.39 -22.71 -18.48
CA HIS A 30 21.77 -23.70 -17.60
C HIS A 30 20.26 -23.80 -17.82
N ASP A 31 19.72 -24.97 -17.50
CA ASP A 31 18.29 -25.25 -17.63
C ASP A 31 17.49 -24.44 -16.58
N PRO A 32 16.44 -23.70 -16.98
CA PRO A 32 15.62 -22.93 -16.05
C PRO A 32 14.85 -23.86 -15.10
N LEU A 33 15.03 -23.66 -13.80
CA LEU A 33 14.31 -24.39 -12.75
C LEU A 33 12.85 -23.94 -12.61
N ILE A 34 12.57 -22.67 -12.93
CA ILE A 34 11.23 -22.07 -12.89
C ILE A 34 10.98 -21.22 -14.12
N SER A 35 9.71 -21.06 -14.50
CA SER A 35 9.34 -20.15 -15.57
C SER A 35 9.54 -18.68 -15.16
N ARG A 36 9.84 -17.83 -16.15
CA ARG A 36 9.99 -16.39 -15.95
C ARG A 36 8.70 -15.74 -15.45
N GLU A 37 7.56 -16.26 -15.87
CA GLU A 37 6.23 -15.82 -15.44
C GLU A 37 6.03 -16.09 -13.95
N LEU A 38 6.37 -17.30 -13.49
CA LEU A 38 6.29 -17.66 -12.07
C LEU A 38 7.22 -16.78 -11.22
N TRP A 39 8.45 -16.58 -11.66
CA TRP A 39 9.39 -15.68 -10.98
C TRP A 39 8.85 -14.26 -10.87
N LYS A 40 8.27 -13.74 -11.96
CA LYS A 40 7.69 -12.39 -12.00
C LYS A 40 6.51 -12.26 -11.04
N ALA A 41 5.59 -13.23 -11.03
CA ALA A 41 4.46 -13.25 -10.11
C ALA A 41 4.92 -13.23 -8.63
N VAL A 42 5.99 -13.97 -8.32
CA VAL A 42 6.61 -13.93 -6.99
C VAL A 42 7.20 -12.56 -6.66
N GLN A 43 7.90 -11.91 -7.60
CA GLN A 43 8.43 -10.56 -7.38
C GLN A 43 7.31 -9.54 -7.15
N GLU A 44 6.21 -9.62 -7.92
CA GLU A 44 5.04 -8.75 -7.72
C GLU A 44 4.45 -8.89 -6.31
N ILE A 45 4.39 -10.12 -5.77
CA ILE A 45 3.97 -10.35 -4.38
C ILE A 45 4.95 -9.72 -3.40
N PHE A 46 6.26 -9.83 -3.63
CA PHE A 46 7.27 -9.22 -2.76
C PHE A 46 7.18 -7.69 -2.77
N ASP A 47 7.03 -7.08 -3.95
CA ASP A 47 6.96 -5.63 -4.10
C ASP A 47 5.65 -5.08 -3.53
N ASN A 48 4.52 -5.79 -3.74
CA ASN A 48 3.24 -5.46 -3.10
C ASN A 48 3.28 -5.62 -1.58
N ARG A 49 4.00 -6.62 -1.05
CA ARG A 49 4.22 -6.76 0.39
C ARG A 49 5.14 -5.69 0.97
N ALA A 50 6.04 -5.14 0.16
CA ALA A 50 6.92 -4.04 0.57
C ALA A 50 6.16 -2.71 0.63
N SER A 51 5.26 -2.45 -0.33
CA SER A 51 4.43 -1.24 -0.38
C SER A 51 3.22 -1.28 0.57
N GLY A 52 2.61 -2.45 0.75
CA GLY A 52 1.31 -2.61 1.43
C GLY A 52 1.37 -2.98 2.92
N ARG A 53 2.54 -2.95 3.57
CA ARG A 53 2.66 -3.39 4.97
C ARG A 53 2.05 -2.39 5.95
N ARG A 54 0.72 -2.37 6.05
CA ARG A 54 0.07 -2.15 7.35
C ARG A 54 0.57 -3.30 8.23
N LYS A 55 1.60 -3.05 9.06
CA LYS A 55 1.91 -3.95 10.19
C LYS A 55 0.57 -4.30 10.83
N LYS A 56 0.28 -5.59 11.11
CA LYS A 56 -0.84 -5.95 11.98
C LYS A 56 -0.67 -5.13 13.27
N ARG A 57 -1.36 -4.00 13.35
CA ARG A 57 -1.39 -3.15 14.53
C ARG A 57 -2.50 -3.73 15.41
N LYS A 58 -2.31 -3.63 16.72
CA LYS A 58 -3.30 -4.06 17.71
C LYS A 58 -4.69 -3.44 17.47
N HIS A 59 -4.71 -2.29 16.79
CA HIS A 59 -5.91 -1.58 16.35
C HIS A 59 -5.78 -1.31 14.85
N ASP A 60 -6.77 -1.76 14.08
CA ASP A 60 -6.93 -1.39 12.67
C ASP A 60 -7.90 -0.21 12.63
N PHE A 61 -7.39 0.94 12.20
CA PHE A 61 -8.15 2.20 12.15
C PHE A 61 -8.46 2.50 10.68
N ALA A 62 -9.71 2.82 10.36
CA ALA A 62 -10.22 2.90 8.98
C ALA A 62 -9.36 3.79 8.07
N PHE A 63 -8.93 4.96 8.57
CA PHE A 63 -8.25 5.97 7.78
C PHE A 63 -6.72 5.95 7.90
N SER A 64 -6.15 5.01 8.68
CA SER A 64 -4.70 4.95 8.88
C SER A 64 -3.96 4.60 7.59
N GLY A 65 -3.08 5.49 7.15
CA GLY A 65 -2.30 5.34 5.92
C GLY A 65 -3.07 5.68 4.63
N LEU A 66 -4.33 6.13 4.73
CA LEU A 66 -5.10 6.64 3.60
C LEU A 66 -5.10 8.17 3.54
N ILE A 67 -5.11 8.84 4.71
CA ILE A 67 -5.21 10.30 4.80
C ILE A 67 -3.87 10.90 5.24
N GLN A 68 -3.50 12.01 4.60
CA GLN A 68 -2.35 12.84 4.95
C GLN A 68 -2.80 14.22 5.40
N CYS A 69 -2.04 14.84 6.29
CA CYS A 69 -2.32 16.19 6.76
C CYS A 69 -1.85 17.21 5.72
N GLY A 70 -2.73 18.09 5.23
CA GLY A 70 -2.37 19.12 4.26
C GLY A 70 -1.35 20.15 4.79
N TYR A 71 -1.29 20.36 6.11
CA TYR A 71 -0.38 21.34 6.71
C TYR A 71 1.05 20.82 6.86
N THR A 72 1.21 19.54 7.17
CA THR A 72 2.54 18.97 7.50
C THR A 72 3.01 17.89 6.53
N GLY A 73 2.13 17.42 5.64
CA GLY A 73 2.38 16.25 4.78
C GLY A 73 2.47 14.91 5.53
N GLY A 74 2.38 14.93 6.86
CA GLY A 74 2.45 13.72 7.68
C GLY A 74 1.20 12.87 7.56
N SER A 75 1.35 11.54 7.52
CA SER A 75 0.21 10.61 7.56
C SER A 75 -0.58 10.75 8.86
N LEU A 76 -1.91 10.64 8.79
CA LEU A 76 -2.73 10.55 9.99
C LEU A 76 -2.71 9.12 10.54
N VAL A 77 -2.64 9.03 11.87
CA VAL A 77 -2.67 7.77 12.62
C VAL A 77 -3.76 7.84 13.67
N GLY A 78 -4.57 6.79 13.71
CA GLY A 78 -5.59 6.61 14.74
C GLY A 78 -4.99 6.30 16.12
N ASP A 79 -5.64 6.80 17.15
CA ASP A 79 -5.34 6.59 18.56
C ASP A 79 -6.66 6.34 19.31
N LEU A 80 -6.67 5.31 20.16
CA LEU A 80 -7.85 4.90 20.90
C LEU A 80 -7.80 5.45 22.32
N LYS A 81 -8.66 6.43 22.61
CA LYS A 81 -8.78 7.04 23.95
C LYS A 81 -9.94 6.42 24.72
N LYS A 82 -9.67 6.07 25.99
CA LYS A 82 -10.64 5.50 26.94
C LYS A 82 -11.37 4.25 26.41
N GLY A 83 -10.73 3.49 25.50
CA GLY A 83 -11.31 2.28 24.91
C GLY A 83 -12.54 2.49 24.00
N LYS A 84 -12.98 3.73 23.78
CA LYS A 84 -14.23 4.04 23.04
C LYS A 84 -14.04 5.08 21.94
N TYR A 85 -13.16 6.07 22.14
CA TYR A 85 -13.08 7.22 21.25
C TYR A 85 -11.86 7.13 20.35
N ILE A 86 -12.07 7.12 19.04
CA ILE A 86 -11.00 7.08 18.05
C ILE A 86 -10.72 8.49 17.56
N TYR A 87 -9.46 8.90 17.72
CA TYR A 87 -8.95 10.19 17.27
C TYR A 87 -7.79 9.98 16.32
N TYR A 88 -7.68 10.83 15.31
CA TYR A 88 -6.57 10.84 14.38
C TYR A 88 -5.67 12.03 14.64
N ARG A 89 -4.36 11.79 14.54
CA ARG A 89 -3.32 12.82 14.63
C ARG A 89 -2.31 12.66 13.51
N ALA A 90 -1.75 13.77 13.04
CA ALA A 90 -0.65 13.75 12.09
C ALA A 90 0.65 13.29 12.76
N ILE A 91 1.41 12.41 12.09
CA ILE A 91 2.76 12.04 12.52
C ILE A 91 3.70 13.23 12.29
N GLY A 92 4.59 13.49 13.24
CA GLY A 92 5.64 14.52 13.09
C GLY A 92 5.15 15.96 13.23
N ALA A 93 3.85 16.18 13.41
CA ALA A 93 3.26 17.50 13.61
C ALA A 93 3.18 17.87 15.10
N LYS A 94 3.62 19.07 15.46
CA LYS A 94 3.35 19.71 16.76
C LYS A 94 2.32 20.82 16.55
N GLY A 95 1.32 20.90 17.43
CA GLY A 95 0.30 21.96 17.38
C GLY A 95 -0.87 21.72 16.41
N VAL A 96 -0.93 20.60 15.70
CA VAL A 96 -2.09 20.23 14.88
C VAL A 96 -3.16 19.58 15.77
N PRO A 97 -4.44 20.02 15.69
CA PRO A 97 -5.50 19.46 16.51
C PRO A 97 -5.79 17.99 16.18
N TYR A 98 -6.29 17.26 17.16
CA TYR A 98 -6.81 15.91 16.97
C TYR A 98 -8.17 15.97 16.30
N VAL A 99 -8.39 15.11 15.31
CA VAL A 99 -9.67 15.02 14.61
C VAL A 99 -10.37 13.73 15.05
N LYS A 100 -11.66 13.80 15.35
CA LYS A 100 -12.46 12.59 15.63
C LYS A 100 -12.68 11.80 14.35
N GLU A 101 -12.81 10.49 14.47
CA GLU A 101 -13.12 9.62 13.33
C GLU A 101 -14.41 10.04 12.61
N GLU A 102 -15.46 10.38 13.39
CA GLU A 102 -16.77 10.85 12.89
C GLU A 102 -16.65 12.05 11.91
N GLU A 103 -15.74 12.98 12.19
CA GLU A 103 -15.56 14.17 11.33
C GLU A 103 -14.78 13.82 10.05
N LEU A 104 -13.83 12.89 10.13
CA LEU A 104 -13.14 12.38 8.95
C LEU A 104 -14.10 11.57 8.06
N GLU A 105 -14.96 10.74 8.66
CA GLU A 105 -16.01 10.02 7.94
C GLU A 105 -16.95 10.98 7.21
N ARG A 106 -17.36 12.06 7.87
CA ARG A 106 -18.22 13.10 7.28
C ARG A 106 -17.57 13.72 6.04
N GLN A 107 -16.33 14.21 6.18
CA GLN A 107 -15.59 14.85 5.08
C GLN A 107 -15.29 13.88 3.94
N PHE A 108 -14.95 12.63 4.27
CA PHE A 108 -14.69 11.59 3.30
C PHE A 108 -15.95 11.23 2.50
N CYS A 109 -17.09 11.03 3.18
CA CYS A 109 -18.38 10.79 2.53
C CYS A 109 -18.82 11.96 1.65
N GLU A 110 -18.60 13.19 2.09
CA GLU A 110 -18.91 14.41 1.32
C GLU A 110 -18.07 14.47 0.02
N THR A 111 -16.78 14.16 0.13
CA THR A 111 -15.89 14.06 -1.03
C THR A 111 -16.30 12.92 -1.96
N LEU A 112 -16.66 11.74 -1.43
CA LEU A 112 -17.10 10.63 -2.27
C LEU A 112 -18.41 10.93 -2.99
N LYS A 113 -19.35 11.65 -2.38
CA LYS A 113 -20.62 12.05 -3.03
C LYS A 113 -20.40 12.96 -4.24
N SER A 114 -19.39 13.82 -4.21
CA SER A 114 -19.07 14.66 -5.38
C SER A 114 -18.55 13.81 -6.56
N TYR A 115 -17.83 12.73 -6.27
CA TYR A 115 -17.39 11.75 -7.28
C TYR A 115 -18.49 10.76 -7.69
N ASP A 116 -19.41 10.38 -6.80
CA ASP A 116 -20.55 9.48 -7.11
C ASP A 116 -21.51 10.06 -8.15
N LEU A 117 -21.56 11.40 -8.28
CA LEU A 117 -22.27 12.04 -9.39
C LEU A 117 -21.74 11.59 -10.76
N MET A 118 -20.45 11.22 -10.84
CA MET A 118 -19.82 10.70 -12.06
C MET A 118 -20.20 9.24 -12.36
N MET A 119 -20.53 8.43 -11.33
CA MET A 119 -21.05 7.06 -11.48
C MET A 119 -22.50 7.03 -11.97
N LYS A 120 -23.33 7.99 -11.54
CA LYS A 120 -24.68 8.17 -12.12
C LYS A 120 -24.63 8.61 -13.58
N PHE A 121 -23.62 9.40 -13.95
CA PHE A 121 -23.35 9.78 -15.34
C PHE A 121 -22.91 8.58 -16.19
N TRP A 122 -22.08 7.68 -15.63
CA TRP A 122 -21.63 6.45 -16.31
C TRP A 122 -22.76 5.42 -16.53
N ASN A 123 -23.68 5.27 -15.57
CA ASN A 123 -24.85 4.40 -15.73
C ASN A 123 -25.84 4.85 -16.83
N GLY A 124 -25.64 6.04 -17.42
CA GLY A 124 -26.37 6.52 -18.60
C GLY A 124 -25.78 6.08 -19.96
N PHE A 125 -24.55 5.58 -19.99
CA PHE A 125 -23.86 5.13 -21.22
C PHE A 125 -23.75 3.59 -21.35
N ALA A 126 -24.12 2.85 -20.30
CA ALA A 126 -24.16 1.40 -20.30
C ALA A 126 -25.57 0.86 -20.62
N LYS A 127 -26.11 1.24 -21.78
CA LYS A 127 -27.14 0.46 -22.51
C LYS A 127 -26.76 0.46 -23.99
N PRO A 128 -26.55 -0.72 -24.56
CA PRO A 128 -27.57 -1.33 -25.40
C PRO A 128 -28.42 -2.37 -24.64
#